data_AF-A0A924NC16-F1
#
_entry.id   AF-A0A924NC16-F1
#
_cell.length_a   1.000
_cell.length_b   1.000
_cell.length_c   1.000
_cell.angle_alpha   90.00
_cell.angle_beta   90.00
_cell.angle_gamma   90.00
#
_symmetry.space_group_name_H-M   'P 1'
#
loop_
_entity.id
_entity.type
_entity.pdbx_description
1 polymer ?
#
loop_
_entity_poly.entity_id
_entity_poly.type
_entity_poly.pdbx_seq_one_letter_code
_entity_poly.pdbx_strand_id
1 'polypeptide(L)'
;MAEIKDPENTIIIALKDGEVVIQLLADVAPKHTERMKTLARAGAYDGVVFHRVINDFMAQTGDVENGNSGKGFNLGRAGTGGSDMPDVPAVVSKLPHD
;
A
#
# COMPACT_ATOMS: atom_id res chain seq x y z
N MET A 1 5.11 1.65 20.50
CA MET A 1 4.44 2.20 19.29
C MET A 1 5.49 2.97 18.52
N ALA A 2 5.54 2.83 17.19
CA ALA A 2 6.45 3.63 16.38
C ALA A 2 6.11 5.13 16.54
N GLU A 3 7.13 5.98 16.56
CA GLU A 3 6.94 7.43 16.72
C GLU A 3 6.37 8.02 15.42
N ILE A 4 5.13 8.53 15.49
CA ILE A 4 4.48 9.21 14.36
C ILE A 4 4.88 10.68 14.38
N LYS A 5 5.83 11.07 13.52
CA LYS A 5 6.31 12.45 13.42
C LYS A 5 5.40 13.35 12.60
N ASP A 6 4.77 12.79 11.56
CA ASP A 6 3.84 13.49 10.68
C ASP A 6 2.61 12.62 10.41
N PRO A 7 1.48 12.86 11.13
CA PRO A 7 0.26 12.10 10.95
C PRO A 7 -0.31 12.16 9.53
N GLU A 8 -0.13 13.27 8.81
CA GLU A 8 -0.67 13.42 7.46
C GLU A 8 0.11 12.60 6.43
N ASN A 9 1.39 12.31 6.68
CA ASN A 9 2.26 11.49 5.85
C ASN A 9 2.55 10.12 6.48
N THR A 10 1.67 9.60 7.33
CA THR A 10 1.82 8.28 7.93
C THR A 10 0.63 7.39 7.57
N ILE A 11 0.90 6.15 7.17
CA ILE A 11 -0.10 5.09 7.01
C ILE A 11 0.13 4.04 8.08
N ILE A 12 -0.95 3.63 8.74
CA ILE A 12 -0.95 2.52 9.67
C ILE A 12 -1.69 1.36 9.00
N ILE A 13 -0.99 0.25 8.78
CA ILE A 13 -1.60 -1.00 8.33
C ILE A 13 -1.86 -1.85 9.58
N ALA A 14 -3.13 -2.01 9.93
CA ALA A 14 -3.54 -2.88 11.03
C ALA A 14 -3.62 -4.34 10.55
N LEU A 15 -2.74 -5.19 11.08
CA LEU A 15 -2.75 -6.64 10.85
C LEU A 15 -3.20 -7.37 12.11
N LYS A 16 -3.56 -8.64 11.97
CA LYS A 16 -3.95 -9.51 13.10
C LYS A 16 -2.84 -9.62 14.14
N ASP A 17 -1.59 -9.64 13.67
CA ASP A 17 -0.40 -9.87 14.48
C ASP A 17 0.32 -8.57 14.88
N GLY A 18 -0.22 -7.40 14.50
CA GLY A 18 0.33 -6.11 14.89
C GLY A 18 0.11 -5.00 13.86
N GLU A 19 0.60 -3.81 14.19
CA GLU A 19 0.52 -2.64 13.32
C GLU A 19 1.84 -2.41 12.59
N VAL A 20 1.76 -2.12 11.29
CA VAL A 20 2.88 -1.65 10.49
C VAL A 20 2.70 -0.16 10.25
N VAL A 21 3.65 0.65 10.73
CA VAL A 21 3.64 2.11 10.56
C VAL A 21 4.57 2.48 9.43
N ILE A 22 4.03 3.14 8.40
CA ILE A 22 4.73 3.52 7.18
C ILE A 22 4.77 5.04 7.08
N GLN A 23 5.98 5.60 7.05
CA GLN A 23 6.18 7.01 6.73
C GLN A 23 6.24 7.19 5.21
N LEU A 24 5.40 8.08 4.67
CA LEU A 24 5.37 8.44 3.25
C LEU A 24 6.37 9.56 2.96
N LEU A 25 7.08 9.42 1.84
CA LEU A 25 8.05 10.42 1.38
C LEU A 25 7.40 11.31 0.31
N ALA A 26 6.56 12.25 0.75
CA ALA A 26 5.82 13.16 -0.13
C ALA A 26 6.74 13.98 -1.05
N ASP A 27 7.91 14.38 -0.58
CA ASP A 27 8.87 15.18 -1.35
C ASP A 27 9.55 14.37 -2.48
N VAL A 28 9.62 13.04 -2.31
CA VAL A 28 10.28 12.13 -3.26
C VAL A 28 9.28 11.60 -4.29
N ALA A 29 8.10 11.19 -3.81
CA ALA A 29 7.07 10.58 -4.63
C ALA A 29 5.69 11.19 -4.32
N PRO A 30 5.45 12.48 -4.67
CA PRO A 30 4.26 13.22 -4.25
C PRO A 30 2.97 12.58 -4.74
N LYS A 31 2.90 12.20 -6.02
CA LYS A 31 1.70 11.60 -6.62
C LYS A 31 1.38 10.21 -6.06
N HIS A 32 2.41 9.42 -5.75
CA HIS A 32 2.22 8.10 -5.13
C HIS A 32 1.75 8.23 -3.69
N THR A 33 2.35 9.16 -2.95
CA THR A 33 1.94 9.52 -1.59
C THR A 33 0.48 9.96 -1.55
N GLU A 34 0.08 10.86 -2.45
CA GLU A 34 -1.30 11.31 -2.59
C GLU A 34 -2.27 10.16 -2.92
N ARG A 35 -1.90 9.28 -3.86
CA ARG A 35 -2.72 8.11 -4.22
C ARG A 35 -2.90 7.16 -3.05
N MET A 36 -1.82 6.85 -2.34
CA MET A 36 -1.85 5.96 -1.17
C MET A 36 -2.78 6.51 -0.09
N LYS A 37 -2.68 7.81 0.22
CA LYS A 37 -3.59 8.47 1.16
C LYS A 37 -5.05 8.42 0.71
N THR A 38 -5.28 8.67 -0.57
CA THR A 38 -6.64 8.68 -1.14
C THR A 38 -7.32 7.32 -1.01
N LEU A 39 -6.63 6.25 -1.42
CA LEU A 39 -7.15 4.88 -1.32
C LEU A 39 -7.29 4.41 0.12
N ALA A 40 -6.35 4.75 1.01
CA ALA A 40 -6.45 4.44 2.43
C ALA A 40 -7.63 5.15 3.10
N ARG A 41 -7.83 6.45 2.84
CA ARG A 41 -8.99 7.21 3.38
C ARG A 41 -10.33 6.72 2.86
N ALA A 42 -10.35 6.18 1.65
CA ALA A 42 -11.54 5.55 1.06
C ALA A 42 -11.82 4.14 1.63
N GLY A 43 -10.96 3.60 2.49
CA GLY A 43 -11.07 2.21 2.99
C GLY A 43 -10.83 1.16 1.90
N ALA A 44 -10.22 1.53 0.76
CA ALA A 44 -10.06 0.63 -0.38
C ALA A 44 -9.16 -0.58 -0.05
N TYR A 45 -8.20 -0.40 0.86
CA TYR A 45 -7.30 -1.45 1.32
C TYR A 45 -7.90 -2.35 2.42
N ASP A 46 -9.08 -2.01 2.95
CA ASP A 46 -9.67 -2.78 4.03
C ASP A 46 -10.05 -4.18 3.55
N GLY A 47 -9.50 -5.20 4.23
CA GLY A 47 -9.69 -6.61 3.86
C GLY A 47 -8.84 -7.09 2.69
N VAL A 48 -7.95 -6.25 2.14
CA VAL A 48 -6.96 -6.65 1.12
C VAL A 48 -5.87 -7.49 1.76
N VAL A 49 -5.59 -8.65 1.18
CA VAL A 49 -4.61 -9.61 1.73
C VAL A 49 -3.21 -9.36 1.19
N PHE A 50 -2.20 -9.88 1.90
CA PHE A 50 -0.88 -10.10 1.34
C PHE A 50 -0.94 -11.37 0.50
N HIS A 51 -0.99 -11.22 -0.82
CA HIS A 51 -1.18 -12.33 -1.75
C HIS A 51 0.16 -12.94 -2.20
N ARG A 52 1.27 -12.23 -2.02
CA ARG A 52 2.61 -12.71 -2.36
C ARG A 52 3.61 -12.35 -1.28
N VAL A 53 4.18 -13.36 -0.62
CA VAL A 53 5.20 -13.20 0.43
C VAL A 53 6.37 -14.11 0.08
N ILE A 54 7.55 -13.53 -0.03
CA ILE A 54 8.79 -14.25 -0.32
C ILE A 54 9.78 -13.94 0.79
N ASN A 55 10.21 -14.99 1.49
CA ASN A 55 11.20 -14.88 2.56
C ASN A 55 12.47 -14.20 2.05
N ASP A 56 13.01 -13.33 2.89
CA ASP A 56 14.23 -12.55 2.62
C ASP A 56 14.15 -11.66 1.36
N PHE A 57 12.94 -11.34 0.90
CA PHE A 57 12.74 -10.44 -0.23
C PHE A 57 11.67 -9.40 0.05
N MET A 58 10.39 -9.78 0.00
CA MET A 58 9.30 -8.82 0.22
C MET A 58 7.95 -9.49 0.51
N ALA A 59 7.02 -8.68 0.99
CA ALA A 59 5.59 -8.97 1.04
C ALA A 59 4.82 -7.95 0.20
N GLN A 60 3.99 -8.43 -0.73
CA GLN A 60 3.21 -7.63 -1.66
C GLN A 60 1.71 -7.72 -1.33
N THR A 61 1.07 -6.55 -1.30
CA THR A 61 -0.36 -6.34 -1.04
C THR A 61 -0.88 -5.18 -1.92
N GLY A 62 -2.11 -4.72 -1.70
CA GLY A 62 -2.67 -3.53 -2.34
C GLY A 62 -3.50 -3.79 -3.60
N ASP A 63 -3.73 -5.05 -3.98
CA ASP A 63 -4.68 -5.38 -5.05
C ASP A 63 -6.12 -5.26 -4.51
N VAL A 64 -6.73 -4.09 -4.73
CA VAL A 64 -8.07 -3.76 -4.24
C VAL A 64 -9.19 -4.45 -5.02
N GLU A 65 -8.91 -4.97 -6.21
CA GLU A 65 -9.90 -5.58 -7.11
C GLU A 65 -10.00 -7.09 -6.88
N ASN A 66 -8.86 -7.80 -6.89
CA ASN A 66 -8.80 -9.26 -6.81
C ASN A 66 -8.26 -9.74 -5.45
N GLY A 67 -7.55 -8.89 -4.72
CA GLY A 67 -6.92 -9.23 -3.43
C GLY A 67 -7.80 -8.98 -2.21
N ASN A 68 -9.02 -8.45 -2.37
CA ASN A 68 -9.91 -8.16 -1.25
C ASN A 68 -10.69 -9.40 -0.80
N SER A 69 -10.38 -9.90 0.40
CA SER A 69 -10.99 -11.10 0.98
C SER A 69 -12.50 -10.99 1.22
N GLY A 70 -13.04 -9.78 1.34
CA GLY A 70 -14.47 -9.53 1.52
C GLY A 70 -15.23 -9.25 0.22
N LYS A 71 -14.54 -8.96 -0.89
CA LYS A 71 -15.14 -8.52 -2.15
C LYS A 71 -14.32 -9.00 -3.36
N GLY A 72 -14.89 -9.86 -4.19
CA GLY A 72 -14.25 -10.23 -5.47
C GLY A 72 -12.94 -11.02 -5.35
N PHE A 73 -12.67 -11.63 -4.19
CA PHE A 73 -11.41 -12.34 -3.92
C PHE A 73 -11.10 -13.40 -4.97
N ASN A 74 -9.94 -13.27 -5.62
CA ASN A 74 -9.41 -14.24 -6.56
C ASN A 74 -7.90 -14.33 -6.42
N LEU A 75 -7.43 -15.33 -5.67
CA LEU A 75 -6.00 -15.53 -5.41
C LEU A 75 -5.19 -15.78 -6.69
N GLY A 76 -5.77 -16.41 -7.72
CA GLY A 76 -5.10 -16.65 -9.00
C GLY A 76 -4.90 -15.39 -9.84
N ARG A 77 -5.61 -14.30 -9.52
CA ARG A 77 -5.48 -12.99 -10.18
C ARG A 77 -4.95 -11.89 -9.26
N ALA A 78 -4.80 -12.18 -7.97
CA ALA A 78 -4.27 -11.23 -7.00
C ALA A 78 -2.85 -10.81 -7.39
N GLY A 79 -2.62 -9.50 -7.42
CA GLY A 79 -1.41 -8.85 -7.92
C GLY A 79 -1.52 -8.32 -9.35
N THR A 80 -2.68 -8.49 -10.02
CA THR A 80 -2.94 -7.96 -11.37
C THR A 80 -4.04 -6.92 -11.43
N GLY A 81 -4.77 -6.73 -10.32
CA GLY A 81 -5.85 -5.76 -10.24
C GLY A 81 -5.40 -4.36 -9.90
N GLY A 82 -6.32 -3.42 -10.06
CA GLY A 82 -6.09 -2.00 -9.80
C GLY A 82 -7.26 -1.33 -9.09
N SER A 83 -7.12 -0.04 -8.82
CA SER A 83 -8.24 0.81 -8.40
C SER A 83 -8.97 1.39 -9.61
N ASP A 84 -10.17 1.93 -9.42
CA ASP A 84 -10.89 2.70 -10.44
C ASP A 84 -10.20 4.01 -10.86
N MET A 85 -9.12 4.38 -10.17
CA MET A 85 -8.34 5.59 -10.45
C MET A 85 -7.27 5.34 -11.52
N PRO A 86 -6.93 6.34 -12.36
CA PRO A 86 -5.95 6.19 -13.43
C PRO A 86 -4.53 5.91 -12.91
N ASP A 87 -3.66 5.39 -13.75
CA ASP A 87 -2.27 5.12 -13.40
C ASP A 87 -1.52 6.38 -12.96
N VAL A 88 -0.70 6.22 -11.92
CA VAL A 88 0.19 7.29 -11.46
C VAL A 88 1.44 7.28 -12.33
N PRO A 89 1.88 8.44 -12.87
CA PRO A 89 3.12 8.51 -13.65
C PRO A 89 4.32 8.01 -12.85
N ALA A 90 5.19 7.24 -13.50
CA ALA A 90 6.41 6.74 -12.89
C ALA A 90 7.30 7.89 -12.36
N VAL A 91 7.96 7.65 -11.23
CA VAL A 91 8.94 8.55 -10.63
C VAL A 91 10.21 7.77 -10.32
N VAL A 92 11.37 8.36 -10.62
CA VAL A 92 12.67 7.80 -10.27
C VAL A 92 13.27 8.67 -9.18
N SER A 93 13.44 8.09 -7.99
CA SER A 93 14.10 8.76 -6.88
C SER A 93 15.59 8.90 -7.14
N LYS A 94 16.19 10.00 -6.69
CA LYS A 94 17.64 10.20 -6.64
C LYS A 94 18.25 9.82 -5.30
N LEU A 95 17.43 9.43 -4.32
CA LEU A 95 17.92 8.98 -3.03
C LEU A 95 18.63 7.63 -3.22
N PRO A 96 19.82 7.43 -2.63
CA PRO A 96 20.48 6.14 -2.65
C PRO A 96 19.63 5.10 -1.91
N HIS A 97 19.66 3.87 -2.43
CA HIS A 97 19.12 2.70 -1.75
C HIS A 97 20.29 2.07 -0.97
N ASP A 98 20.35 2.32 0.33
CA ASP A 98 21.30 1.67 1.26
C ASP A 98 20.66 0.44 1.90
#